data_AF-A0A359MTK9-F1
#
_entry.id   AF-A0A359MTK9-F1
#
_cell.length_a   1.000
_cell.length_b   1.000
_cell.length_c   1.000
_cell.angle_alpha   90.00
_cell.angle_beta   90.00
_cell.angle_gamma   90.00
#
_symmetry.space_group_name_H-M   'P 1'
#
loop_
_entity.id
_entity.type
_entity.pdbx_description
1 polymer ?
#
loop_
_entity_poly.entity_id
_entity_poly.type
_entity_poly.pdbx_seq_one_letter_code
_entity_poly.pdbx_strand_id
1 'polypeptide(L)'
;SRLYAAASFVRTQSNLELIQLNSFGCGLDAVTTDQVRDILTKSDKIYTVLKIDEVNNLGAARIRIRSLLSAIKDRETKHIEPHMADAAHHRVIFTEKMKENYTILAPQMSPIHFDLLEPALRSGGYHVVVLPNDNRRSVDVGLQYVNNDACYPSLMVVGQIMDALLSGKYDLNKVAVMITQTGGGCRATNYIGFIRRALENAGMTQIPVISLSASGLERNPGLKITPRLLITSAESLVYGDVFMRVLYRTRPYEKVPGSANALHKKWLAICIKSLENGGNWKEYKKNIRGIVHDFDTLPLDETLKKPRVGIVGEILV
;
A
#
# COMPACT_ATOMS: atom_id res chain seq x y z
N SER A 1 -0.66 20.35 -8.39
CA SER A 1 -2.11 20.09 -8.54
C SER A 1 -2.89 21.39 -8.36
N ARG A 2 -3.87 21.70 -9.23
CA ARG A 2 -4.69 22.93 -9.15
C ARG A 2 -5.57 22.96 -7.90
N LEU A 3 -6.10 21.81 -7.47
CA LEU A 3 -6.90 21.70 -6.26
C LEU A 3 -6.08 22.06 -5.00
N TYR A 4 -4.84 21.59 -4.91
CA TYR A 4 -3.97 21.90 -3.77
C TYR A 4 -3.56 23.37 -3.75
N ALA A 5 -3.34 23.98 -4.93
CA ALA A 5 -3.07 25.41 -5.04
C ALA A 5 -4.30 26.25 -4.60
N ALA A 6 -5.50 25.85 -5.03
CA ALA A 6 -6.75 26.50 -4.61
C ALA A 6 -6.95 26.39 -3.09
N ALA A 7 -6.78 25.20 -2.51
CA ALA A 7 -6.87 24.99 -1.07
C ALA A 7 -5.82 25.83 -0.30
N SER A 8 -4.59 25.85 -0.80
CA SER A 8 -3.50 26.63 -0.21
C SER A 8 -3.76 28.13 -0.25
N PHE A 9 -4.40 28.62 -1.32
CA PHE A 9 -4.80 30.03 -1.45
C PHE A 9 -6.00 30.35 -0.56
N VAL A 10 -7.05 29.53 -0.56
CA VAL A 10 -8.24 29.73 0.28
C VAL A 10 -7.87 29.76 1.77
N ARG A 11 -6.89 28.94 2.18
CA ARG A 11 -6.31 28.99 3.54
C ARG A 11 -5.79 30.37 3.94
N THR A 12 -5.30 31.19 3.01
CA THR A 12 -4.74 32.52 3.34
C THR A 12 -5.80 33.63 3.37
N GLN A 13 -7.04 33.34 2.99
CA GLN A 13 -8.10 34.33 2.85
C GLN A 13 -9.21 34.05 3.87
N SER A 14 -9.47 34.99 4.79
CA SER A 14 -10.54 34.83 5.79
C SER A 14 -11.93 34.80 5.17
N ASN A 15 -12.14 35.53 4.07
CA ASN A 15 -13.41 35.70 3.37
C ASN A 15 -13.71 34.64 2.29
N LEU A 16 -12.88 33.61 2.13
CA LEU A 16 -13.10 32.55 1.15
C LEU A 16 -13.32 31.19 1.80
N GLU A 17 -14.23 30.42 1.23
CA GLU A 17 -14.46 29.01 1.55
C GLU A 17 -14.37 28.16 0.27
N LEU A 18 -13.91 26.91 0.41
CA LEU A 18 -13.73 26.00 -0.71
C LEU A 18 -14.82 24.93 -0.71
N ILE A 19 -15.51 24.82 -1.84
CA ILE A 19 -16.44 23.72 -2.12
C ILE A 19 -15.84 22.87 -3.23
N GLN A 20 -15.50 21.61 -2.93
CA GLN A 20 -15.02 20.66 -3.92
C GLN A 20 -16.20 19.88 -4.50
N LEU A 21 -16.41 20.00 -5.81
CA LEU A 21 -17.37 19.17 -6.53
C LEU A 21 -16.67 17.89 -6.98
N ASN A 22 -17.27 16.74 -6.69
CA ASN A 22 -16.67 15.43 -6.99
C ASN A 22 -17.70 14.53 -7.69
N SER A 23 -17.34 13.90 -8.80
CA SER A 23 -18.24 13.01 -9.57
C SER A 23 -17.95 11.55 -9.21
N PHE A 24 -18.65 11.04 -8.18
CA PHE A 24 -18.51 9.67 -7.64
C PHE A 24 -17.06 9.14 -7.58
N GLY A 25 -16.20 10.01 -7.03
CA GLY A 25 -14.74 9.90 -6.96
C GLY A 25 -14.20 8.48 -6.94
N CYS A 26 -13.52 8.14 -8.02
CA CYS A 26 -12.80 6.90 -8.19
C CYS A 26 -11.39 7.26 -8.66
N GLY A 27 -10.35 6.71 -8.04
CA GLY A 27 -8.97 6.96 -8.44
C GLY A 27 -8.27 7.98 -7.56
N LEU A 28 -7.73 9.02 -8.20
CA LEU A 28 -6.95 10.06 -7.52
C LEU A 28 -7.84 10.99 -6.68
N ASP A 29 -9.13 11.08 -6.97
CA ASP A 29 -10.06 11.95 -6.23
C ASP A 29 -10.18 11.57 -4.76
N ALA A 30 -10.08 10.28 -4.43
CA ALA A 30 -10.05 9.82 -3.05
C ALA A 30 -8.84 10.39 -2.28
N VAL A 31 -7.69 10.51 -2.96
CA VAL A 31 -6.46 11.09 -2.38
C VAL A 31 -6.60 12.60 -2.31
N THR A 32 -7.02 13.26 -3.39
CA THR A 32 -7.05 14.72 -3.47
C THR A 32 -8.07 15.31 -2.50
N THR A 33 -9.24 14.68 -2.34
CA THR A 33 -10.29 15.06 -1.37
C THR A 33 -9.72 15.07 0.05
N ASP A 34 -8.98 14.05 0.43
CA ASP A 34 -8.34 13.96 1.74
C ASP A 34 -7.25 15.02 1.93
N GLN A 35 -6.38 15.21 0.94
CA GLN A 35 -5.31 16.20 1.03
C GLN A 35 -5.84 17.64 1.06
N VAL A 36 -6.87 17.95 0.27
CA VAL A 36 -7.54 19.26 0.31
C VAL A 36 -8.22 19.48 1.65
N ARG A 37 -8.89 18.46 2.19
CA ARG A 37 -9.47 18.50 3.53
C ARG A 37 -8.41 18.85 4.57
N ASP A 38 -7.30 18.11 4.59
CA ASP A 38 -6.25 18.28 5.59
C ASP A 38 -5.61 19.69 5.52
N ILE A 39 -5.39 20.25 4.32
CA ILE A 39 -4.88 21.64 4.14
C ILE A 39 -5.82 22.66 4.79
N LEU A 40 -7.13 22.50 4.59
CA LEU A 40 -8.14 23.45 5.07
C LEU A 40 -8.42 23.29 6.55
N THR A 41 -8.65 22.06 7.02
CA THR A 41 -9.03 21.81 8.41
C THR A 41 -7.91 22.12 9.39
N LYS A 42 -6.64 21.94 9.00
CA LYS A 42 -5.50 22.37 9.83
C LYS A 42 -5.53 23.88 10.08
N SER A 43 -6.07 24.66 9.13
CA SER A 43 -6.15 26.13 9.19
C SER A 43 -7.51 26.64 9.68
N ASP A 44 -8.27 25.81 10.40
CA ASP A 44 -9.60 26.13 10.90
C ASP A 44 -10.60 26.57 9.80
N LYS A 45 -10.43 26.06 8.57
CA LYS A 45 -11.38 26.25 7.47
C LYS A 45 -12.33 25.08 7.32
N ILE A 46 -13.54 25.35 6.81
CA ILE A 46 -14.54 24.31 6.58
C ILE A 46 -14.27 23.67 5.22
N TYR A 47 -13.92 22.39 5.21
CA TYR A 47 -13.89 21.62 3.98
C TYR A 47 -15.29 21.08 3.64
N THR A 48 -15.81 21.46 2.46
CA THR A 48 -17.08 20.95 1.94
C THR A 48 -16.86 20.20 0.64
N VAL A 49 -17.33 18.94 0.59
CA VAL A 49 -17.39 18.15 -0.65
C VAL A 49 -18.84 17.93 -1.06
N LEU A 50 -19.15 18.19 -2.32
CA LEU A 50 -20.44 17.89 -2.93
C LEU A 50 -20.23 16.78 -3.96
N LYS A 51 -20.80 15.61 -3.69
CA LYS A 51 -20.83 14.52 -4.66
C LYS A 51 -21.95 14.79 -5.65
N ILE A 52 -21.61 14.96 -6.92
CA ILE A 52 -22.54 15.22 -8.01
C ILE A 52 -22.62 13.94 -8.84
N ASP A 53 -23.84 13.52 -9.17
CA ASP A 53 -24.10 12.44 -10.11
C ASP A 53 -24.57 13.00 -11.46
N GLU A 54 -24.67 12.14 -12.47
CA GLU A 54 -25.39 12.43 -13.71
C GLU A 54 -26.88 12.75 -13.47
N VAL A 55 -27.44 12.27 -12.35
CA VAL A 55 -28.80 12.57 -11.91
C VAL A 55 -28.88 13.96 -11.27
N ASN A 56 -29.78 14.81 -11.78
CA ASN A 56 -30.06 16.18 -11.33
C ASN A 56 -30.70 16.26 -9.92
N ASN A 57 -30.00 15.81 -8.87
CA ASN A 57 -30.45 15.98 -7.49
C ASN A 57 -29.86 17.25 -6.84
N LEU A 58 -30.29 18.41 -7.34
CA LEU A 58 -29.90 19.72 -6.79
C LEU A 58 -30.40 19.95 -5.35
N GLY A 59 -31.37 19.16 -4.88
CA GLY A 59 -31.91 19.25 -3.52
C GLY A 59 -30.83 18.96 -2.47
N ALA A 60 -30.09 17.86 -2.63
CA ALA A 60 -29.00 17.49 -1.73
C ALA A 60 -27.88 18.56 -1.70
N ALA A 61 -27.52 19.10 -2.86
CA ALA A 61 -26.54 20.18 -2.97
C ALA A 61 -27.02 21.46 -2.26
N ARG A 62 -28.28 21.86 -2.49
CA ARG A 62 -28.89 23.05 -1.86
C ARG A 62 -28.91 22.93 -0.33
N ILE A 63 -29.24 21.75 0.20
CA ILE A 63 -29.23 21.51 1.64
C ILE A 63 -27.81 21.64 2.21
N ARG A 64 -26.81 21.00 1.58
CA ARG A 64 -25.41 21.09 2.04
C ARG A 64 -24.86 22.51 2.01
N ILE A 65 -25.16 23.29 0.96
CA ILE A 65 -24.75 24.71 0.88
C ILE A 65 -25.40 25.53 1.99
N ARG A 66 -26.70 25.31 2.26
CA ARG A 66 -27.39 25.99 3.37
C ARG A 66 -26.75 25.65 4.72
N SER A 67 -26.41 24.38 4.96
CA SER A 67 -25.71 23.95 6.16
C SER A 67 -24.33 24.59 6.29
N LEU A 68 -23.57 24.68 5.20
CA LEU A 68 -22.27 25.38 5.17
C LEU A 68 -22.43 26.85 5.56
N LEU A 69 -23.36 27.58 4.93
CA LEU A 69 -23.63 28.99 5.26
C LEU A 69 -24.03 29.18 6.73
N SER A 70 -24.80 28.24 7.29
CA SER A 70 -25.17 28.26 8.71
C SER A 70 -23.95 28.03 9.62
N ALA A 71 -23.06 27.11 9.25
CA ALA A 71 -21.85 26.82 10.00
C ALA A 71 -20.86 28.00 9.98
N ILE A 72 -20.75 28.72 8.85
CA ILE A 72 -19.95 29.94 8.74
C ILE A 72 -20.47 31.02 9.71
N LYS A 73 -21.79 31.28 9.70
CA LYS A 73 -22.40 32.27 10.62
C LYS A 73 -22.22 31.91 12.10
N ASP A 74 -22.33 30.64 12.45
CA ASP A 74 -22.10 30.18 13.83
C ASP A 74 -20.64 30.38 14.26
N ARG A 75 -19.67 30.15 13.36
CA ARG A 75 -18.25 30.42 13.61
C ARG A 75 -17.95 31.91 13.77
N GLU A 76 -18.54 32.76 12.92
CA GLU A 76 -18.46 34.22 13.04
C GLU A 76 -18.99 34.69 14.40
N THR A 77 -20.13 34.15 14.83
CA THR A 77 -20.74 34.47 16.14
C THR A 77 -19.87 34.02 17.31
N LYS A 78 -19.16 32.88 17.15
CA LYS A 78 -18.23 32.34 18.15
C LYS A 78 -16.81 32.94 18.04
N HIS A 79 -16.58 33.89 17.14
CA HIS A 79 -15.28 34.51 16.87
C HIS A 79 -14.17 33.47 16.59
N ILE A 80 -14.51 32.40 15.87
CA ILE A 80 -13.54 31.38 15.46
C ILE A 80 -12.87 31.87 14.18
N GLU A 81 -11.71 32.50 14.33
CA GLU A 81 -10.92 33.01 13.20
C GLU A 81 -10.04 31.92 12.59
N PRO A 82 -10.00 31.78 11.26
CA PRO A 82 -9.04 30.91 10.59
C PRO A 82 -7.62 31.36 10.89
N HIS A 83 -6.72 30.40 11.09
CA HIS A 83 -5.30 30.69 11.29
C HIS A 83 -4.46 29.99 10.22
N MET A 84 -3.31 30.56 9.89
CA MET A 84 -2.41 29.92 8.93
C MET A 84 -1.68 28.76 9.61
N ALA A 85 -2.15 27.54 9.37
CA ALA A 85 -1.45 26.34 9.80
C ALA A 85 -0.48 25.85 8.73
N ASP A 86 0.55 25.15 9.18
CA ASP A 86 1.47 24.48 8.29
C ASP A 86 0.77 23.34 7.53
N ALA A 87 0.84 23.40 6.21
CA ALA A 87 0.31 22.37 5.32
C ALA A 87 1.42 21.61 4.60
N ALA A 88 2.68 21.94 4.88
CA ALA A 88 3.81 21.22 4.32
C ALA A 88 3.86 19.82 4.93
N HIS A 89 4.20 18.87 4.07
CA HIS A 89 4.31 17.48 4.45
C HIS A 89 5.66 17.24 5.15
N HIS A 90 5.64 17.13 6.47
CA HIS A 90 6.82 16.84 7.29
C HIS A 90 7.10 15.34 7.29
N ARG A 91 8.10 14.92 6.52
CA ARG A 91 8.46 13.52 6.39
C ARG A 91 9.51 13.11 7.42
N VAL A 92 9.23 12.05 8.16
CA VAL A 92 10.26 11.35 8.94
C VAL A 92 11.10 10.50 8.00
N ILE A 93 12.39 10.80 7.95
CA ILE A 93 13.34 10.14 7.06
C ILE A 93 13.90 8.90 7.75
N PHE A 94 13.88 7.76 7.05
CA PHE A 94 14.55 6.57 7.53
C PHE A 94 16.07 6.73 7.41
N THR A 95 16.76 6.85 8.55
CA THR A 95 18.21 7.12 8.62
C THR A 95 19.05 5.85 8.67
N GLU A 96 20.36 5.96 8.43
CA GLU A 96 21.28 4.81 8.52
C GLU A 96 21.30 4.17 9.91
N LYS A 97 21.22 4.98 10.98
CA LYS A 97 21.18 4.49 12.36
C LYS A 97 19.91 3.67 12.65
N MET A 98 18.81 3.99 11.98
CA MET A 98 17.56 3.25 12.13
C MET A 98 17.66 1.85 11.53
N LYS A 99 18.50 1.64 10.51
CA LYS A 99 18.70 0.33 9.87
C LYS A 99 19.06 -0.77 10.87
N GLU A 100 19.86 -0.45 11.88
CA GLU A 100 20.38 -1.45 12.83
C GLU A 100 19.34 -1.94 13.84
N ASN A 101 18.40 -1.06 14.25
CA ASN A 101 17.54 -1.32 15.40
C ASN A 101 16.04 -1.30 15.07
N TYR A 102 15.65 -0.93 13.85
CA TYR A 102 14.23 -0.83 13.49
C TYR A 102 13.73 -2.11 12.85
N THR A 103 12.48 -2.47 13.18
CA THR A 103 11.71 -3.47 12.45
C THR A 103 10.95 -2.79 11.32
N ILE A 104 11.08 -3.29 10.10
CA ILE A 104 10.42 -2.73 8.92
C ILE A 104 9.21 -3.59 8.57
N LEU A 105 8.01 -3.05 8.74
CA LEU A 105 6.77 -3.71 8.39
C LEU A 105 6.43 -3.48 6.92
N ALA A 106 6.14 -4.55 6.19
CA ALA A 106 5.67 -4.49 4.81
C ALA A 106 4.31 -5.21 4.69
N PRO A 107 3.32 -4.64 3.99
CA PRO A 107 2.03 -5.31 3.81
C PRO A 107 2.19 -6.53 2.89
N GLN A 108 1.37 -7.56 3.12
CA GLN A 108 1.26 -8.71 2.24
C GLN A 108 0.39 -8.34 1.03
N MET A 109 0.95 -8.60 -0.17
CA MET A 109 0.28 -8.34 -1.45
C MET A 109 0.25 -9.57 -2.36
N SER A 110 1.20 -10.50 -2.20
CA SER A 110 1.28 -11.73 -2.99
C SER A 110 2.10 -12.75 -2.21
N PRO A 111 1.48 -13.74 -1.55
CA PRO A 111 2.19 -14.72 -0.72
C PRO A 111 3.36 -15.38 -1.45
N ILE A 112 3.13 -15.85 -2.70
CA ILE A 112 4.17 -16.51 -3.52
C ILE A 112 5.42 -15.64 -3.72
N HIS A 113 5.27 -14.33 -3.88
CA HIS A 113 6.40 -13.42 -4.11
C HIS A 113 7.02 -12.94 -2.80
N PHE A 114 6.18 -12.55 -1.84
CA PHE A 114 6.65 -11.92 -0.60
C PHE A 114 7.31 -12.93 0.34
N ASP A 115 6.93 -14.22 0.28
CA ASP A 115 7.63 -15.30 0.99
C ASP A 115 9.10 -15.45 0.55
N LEU A 116 9.42 -15.03 -0.68
CA LEU A 116 10.79 -15.03 -1.22
C LEU A 116 11.48 -13.66 -1.02
N LEU A 117 10.73 -12.57 -1.14
CA LEU A 117 11.26 -11.22 -1.03
C LEU A 117 11.67 -10.88 0.42
N GLU A 118 10.94 -11.38 1.42
CA GLU A 118 11.28 -11.18 2.83
C GLU A 118 12.68 -11.73 3.19
N PRO A 119 13.02 -13.00 2.89
CA PRO A 119 14.38 -13.51 3.06
C PRO A 119 15.43 -12.76 2.25
N ALA A 120 15.11 -12.33 1.02
CA ALA A 120 16.04 -11.56 0.19
C ALA A 120 16.37 -10.19 0.78
N LEU A 121 15.38 -9.51 1.39
CA LEU A 121 15.59 -8.24 2.09
C LEU A 121 16.37 -8.44 3.40
N ARG A 122 16.11 -9.55 4.12
CA ARG A 122 16.85 -9.93 5.32
C ARG A 122 18.33 -10.20 5.04
N SER A 123 18.66 -10.86 3.93
CA SER A 123 20.07 -11.06 3.53
C SER A 123 20.80 -9.75 3.18
N GLY A 124 20.05 -8.69 2.85
CA GLY A 124 20.54 -7.31 2.73
C GLY A 124 20.80 -6.58 4.05
N GLY A 125 20.54 -7.23 5.19
CA GLY A 125 20.71 -6.67 6.53
C GLY A 125 19.56 -5.76 6.97
N TYR A 126 18.34 -5.99 6.46
CA TYR A 126 17.15 -5.27 6.89
C TYR A 126 16.23 -6.22 7.67
N HIS A 127 15.79 -5.81 8.87
CA HIS A 127 14.83 -6.59 9.65
C HIS A 127 13.41 -6.35 9.12
N VAL A 128 13.09 -6.97 7.99
CA VAL A 128 11.77 -6.88 7.35
C VAL A 128 10.84 -7.97 7.87
N VAL A 129 9.58 -7.59 8.13
CA VAL A 129 8.48 -8.49 8.47
C VAL A 129 7.33 -8.22 7.51
N VAL A 130 6.99 -9.20 6.67
CA VAL A 130 5.76 -9.15 5.87
C VAL A 130 4.59 -9.53 6.76
N LEU A 131 3.58 -8.67 6.77
CA LEU A 131 2.45 -8.78 7.67
C LEU A 131 1.52 -9.93 7.25
N PRO A 132 1.29 -10.96 8.10
CA PRO A 132 0.46 -12.12 7.75
C PRO A 132 -1.03 -11.90 8.06
N ASN A 133 -1.49 -10.65 8.15
CA ASN A 133 -2.81 -10.28 8.64
C ASN A 133 -3.75 -9.78 7.52
N ASP A 134 -3.74 -10.40 6.35
CA ASP A 134 -4.63 -10.10 5.21
C ASP A 134 -6.08 -10.60 5.41
N ASN A 135 -6.61 -10.46 6.63
CA ASN A 135 -7.93 -10.97 7.04
C ASN A 135 -8.97 -9.85 7.23
N ARG A 136 -10.20 -10.23 7.59
CA ARG A 136 -11.32 -9.31 7.78
C ARG A 136 -11.06 -8.23 8.84
N ARG A 137 -10.27 -8.52 9.89
CA ARG A 137 -9.92 -7.53 10.91
C ARG A 137 -9.12 -6.37 10.30
N SER A 138 -8.23 -6.65 9.35
CA SER A 138 -7.51 -5.59 8.63
C SER A 138 -8.43 -4.74 7.77
N VAL A 139 -9.50 -5.32 7.19
CA VAL A 139 -10.54 -4.55 6.50
C VAL A 139 -11.23 -3.61 7.48
N ASP A 140 -11.68 -4.14 8.62
CA ASP A 140 -12.42 -3.37 9.62
C ASP A 140 -11.57 -2.23 10.20
N VAL A 141 -10.29 -2.47 10.46
CA VAL A 141 -9.34 -1.43 10.90
C VAL A 141 -9.08 -0.43 9.77
N GLY A 142 -8.90 -0.89 8.53
CA GLY A 142 -8.67 -0.02 7.37
C GLY A 142 -9.81 1.00 7.16
N LEU A 143 -11.07 0.57 7.32
CA LEU A 143 -12.27 1.42 7.24
C LEU A 143 -12.30 2.56 8.28
N GLN A 144 -11.55 2.45 9.38
CA GLN A 144 -11.47 3.50 10.39
C GLN A 144 -10.53 4.65 9.99
N TYR A 145 -9.55 4.39 9.12
CA TYR A 145 -8.48 5.33 8.79
C TYR A 145 -8.47 5.78 7.32
N VAL A 146 -9.12 5.05 6.42
CA VAL A 146 -9.18 5.34 4.99
C VAL A 146 -10.60 5.70 4.59
N ASN A 147 -10.74 6.70 3.72
CA ASN A 147 -12.06 7.05 3.20
C ASN A 147 -12.64 5.93 2.30
N ASN A 148 -13.97 5.85 2.24
CA ASN A 148 -14.67 4.80 1.49
C ASN A 148 -14.52 4.92 -0.04
N ASP A 149 -13.99 6.04 -0.54
CA ASP A 149 -13.77 6.28 -1.97
C ASP A 149 -12.40 5.74 -2.43
N ALA A 150 -11.53 5.33 -1.49
CA ALA A 150 -10.27 4.69 -1.80
C ALA A 150 -10.48 3.27 -2.37
N CYS A 151 -9.55 2.82 -3.21
CA CYS A 151 -9.62 1.45 -3.72
C CYS A 151 -9.42 0.44 -2.58
N TYR A 152 -10.09 -0.71 -2.71
CA TYR A 152 -10.01 -1.79 -1.72
C TYR A 152 -8.56 -2.21 -1.37
N PRO A 153 -7.61 -2.28 -2.33
CA PRO A 153 -6.22 -2.62 -1.99
C PRO A 153 -5.53 -1.57 -1.13
N SER A 154 -5.87 -0.28 -1.28
CA SER A 154 -5.34 0.78 -0.40
C SER A 154 -5.84 0.59 1.02
N LEU A 155 -7.13 0.25 1.17
CA LEU A 155 -7.75 -0.03 2.45
C LEU A 155 -7.11 -1.24 3.11
N MET A 156 -6.90 -2.32 2.36
CA MET A 156 -6.22 -3.52 2.85
C MET A 156 -4.79 -3.25 3.29
N VAL A 157 -4.01 -2.49 2.52
CA VAL A 157 -2.62 -2.15 2.86
C VAL A 157 -2.56 -1.33 4.15
N VAL A 158 -3.34 -0.26 4.25
CA VAL A 158 -3.38 0.58 5.45
C VAL A 158 -3.91 -0.22 6.64
N GLY A 159 -4.95 -1.03 6.42
CA GLY A 159 -5.54 -1.89 7.43
C GLY A 159 -4.55 -2.88 8.03
N GLN A 160 -3.79 -3.60 7.20
CA GLN A 160 -2.75 -4.53 7.65
C GLN A 160 -1.71 -3.82 8.53
N ILE A 161 -1.22 -2.66 8.06
CA ILE A 161 -0.22 -1.86 8.79
C ILE A 161 -0.78 -1.36 10.12
N MET A 162 -1.97 -0.75 10.12
CA MET A 162 -2.58 -0.19 11.32
C MET A 162 -2.94 -1.28 12.33
N ASP A 163 -3.49 -2.42 11.89
CA ASP A 163 -3.76 -3.56 12.78
C ASP A 163 -2.48 -4.09 13.42
N ALA A 164 -1.38 -4.17 12.65
CA ALA A 164 -0.08 -4.56 13.18
C ALA A 164 0.44 -3.56 14.23
N LEU A 165 0.38 -2.26 13.95
CA LEU A 165 0.83 -1.22 14.87
C LEU A 165 -0.03 -1.14 16.15
N LEU A 166 -1.34 -1.34 16.03
CA LEU A 166 -2.29 -1.33 17.16
C LEU A 166 -2.28 -2.64 17.97
N SER A 167 -1.65 -3.71 17.46
CA SER A 167 -1.64 -5.02 18.12
C SER A 167 -0.83 -5.08 19.42
N GLY A 168 0.03 -4.08 19.68
CA GLY A 168 0.96 -4.07 20.81
C GLY A 168 2.17 -4.99 20.66
N LYS A 169 2.33 -5.66 19.51
CA LYS A 169 3.46 -6.58 19.24
C LYS A 169 4.77 -5.88 18.90
N TYR A 170 4.72 -4.61 18.49
CA TYR A 170 5.87 -3.86 17.99
C TYR A 170 6.13 -2.61 18.84
N ASP A 171 7.40 -2.26 19.01
CA ASP A 171 7.81 -0.99 19.60
C ASP A 171 7.63 0.14 18.57
N LEU A 172 6.66 1.02 18.81
CA LEU A 172 6.31 2.12 17.91
C LEU A 172 7.46 3.12 17.69
N ASN A 173 8.46 3.17 18.60
CA ASN A 173 9.63 4.03 18.43
C ASN A 173 10.76 3.36 17.65
N LYS A 174 10.65 2.05 17.39
CA LYS A 174 11.65 1.25 16.66
C LYS A 174 11.00 0.47 15.50
N VAL A 175 9.96 1.05 14.91
CA VAL A 175 9.27 0.48 13.76
C VAL A 175 9.31 1.46 12.60
N ALA A 176 9.44 0.92 11.39
CA ALA A 176 9.30 1.63 10.14
C ALA A 176 8.28 0.89 9.27
N VAL A 177 7.61 1.61 8.38
CA VAL A 177 6.69 1.01 7.40
C VAL A 177 7.31 1.11 6.02
N MET A 178 7.21 0.06 5.22
CA MET A 178 7.74 0.01 3.85
C MET A 178 6.62 -0.31 2.86
N ILE A 179 6.57 0.45 1.78
CA ILE A 179 5.61 0.25 0.68
C ILE A 179 6.28 0.49 -0.67
N THR A 180 5.89 -0.26 -1.69
CA THR A 180 6.34 -0.04 -3.07
C THR A 180 5.61 1.15 -3.69
N GLN A 181 6.35 1.98 -4.41
CA GLN A 181 5.83 3.15 -5.12
C GLN A 181 6.24 3.08 -6.59
N THR A 182 5.27 2.74 -7.44
CA THR A 182 5.49 2.48 -8.87
C THR A 182 5.76 3.74 -9.68
N GLY A 183 5.38 4.91 -9.17
CA GLY A 183 5.65 6.20 -9.83
C GLY A 183 4.79 6.49 -11.05
N GLY A 184 3.81 5.64 -11.35
CA GLY A 184 2.80 5.91 -12.38
C GLY A 184 1.64 6.75 -11.86
N GLY A 185 0.70 7.10 -12.75
CA GLY A 185 -0.56 7.79 -12.39
C GLY A 185 -1.58 6.92 -11.64
N CYS A 186 -1.18 5.72 -11.21
CA CYS A 186 -2.04 4.78 -10.49
C CYS A 186 -2.24 5.20 -9.02
N ARG A 187 -3.32 4.70 -8.40
CA ARG A 187 -3.60 4.83 -6.96
C ARG A 187 -2.48 4.25 -6.10
N ALA A 188 -1.81 3.19 -6.56
CA ALA A 188 -0.71 2.55 -5.85
C ALA A 188 0.43 3.53 -5.50
N THR A 189 0.73 4.50 -6.38
CA THR A 189 1.73 5.55 -6.12
C THR A 189 1.38 6.42 -4.92
N ASN A 190 0.09 6.50 -4.57
CA ASN A 190 -0.44 7.35 -3.51
C ASN A 190 -0.78 6.59 -2.22
N TYR A 191 -0.57 5.27 -2.14
CA TYR A 191 -0.79 4.50 -0.90
C TYR A 191 0.04 5.05 0.25
N ILE A 192 1.25 5.54 -0.05
CA ILE A 192 2.10 6.21 0.92
C ILE A 192 1.42 7.42 1.58
N GLY A 193 0.59 8.17 0.85
CA GLY A 193 -0.17 9.30 1.39
C GLY A 193 -1.25 8.83 2.37
N PHE A 194 -1.97 7.75 2.03
CA PHE A 194 -2.96 7.17 2.93
C PHE A 194 -2.34 6.60 4.20
N ILE A 195 -1.20 5.90 4.09
CA ILE A 195 -0.47 5.37 5.25
C ILE A 195 -0.07 6.51 6.18
N ARG A 196 0.55 7.57 5.64
CA ARG A 196 1.01 8.71 6.46
C ARG A 196 -0.14 9.44 7.14
N ARG A 197 -1.25 9.63 6.44
CA ARG A 197 -2.45 10.23 7.03
C ARG A 197 -3.06 9.35 8.12
N ALA A 198 -3.09 8.02 7.92
CA ALA A 198 -3.55 7.09 8.94
C ALA A 198 -2.68 7.15 10.21
N LEU A 199 -1.35 7.23 10.03
CA LEU A 199 -0.41 7.42 11.13
C LEU A 199 -0.60 8.77 11.84
N GLU A 200 -0.83 9.85 11.10
CA GLU A 200 -1.12 11.17 11.68
C GLU A 200 -2.40 11.15 12.52
N ASN A 201 -3.48 10.59 11.99
CA ASN A 201 -4.75 10.45 12.70
C ASN A 201 -4.66 9.56 13.95
N ALA A 202 -3.73 8.60 13.96
CA ALA A 202 -3.47 7.73 15.11
C ALA A 202 -2.45 8.31 16.10
N GLY A 203 -1.91 9.52 15.85
CA GLY A 203 -0.86 10.11 16.69
C GLY A 203 0.50 9.41 16.60
N MET A 204 0.76 8.69 15.51
CA MET A 204 1.97 7.89 15.25
C MET A 204 2.89 8.52 14.19
N THR A 205 2.98 9.85 14.16
CA THR A 205 3.74 10.61 13.14
C THR A 205 5.25 10.36 13.17
N GLN A 206 5.79 9.81 14.27
CA GLN A 206 7.21 9.47 14.41
C GLN A 206 7.64 8.27 13.55
N ILE A 207 6.71 7.45 13.07
CA ILE A 207 7.01 6.23 12.32
C ILE A 207 7.42 6.61 10.88
N PRO A 208 8.65 6.30 10.44
CA PRO A 208 9.07 6.58 9.07
C PRO A 208 8.36 5.65 8.08
N VAL A 209 7.88 6.23 6.97
CA VAL A 209 7.32 5.49 5.84
C VAL A 209 8.30 5.51 4.67
N ILE A 210 8.87 4.34 4.39
CA ILE A 210 9.88 4.07 3.36
C ILE A 210 9.16 3.75 2.04
N SER A 211 9.43 4.56 1.02
CA SER A 211 9.04 4.27 -0.36
C SER A 211 10.11 3.45 -1.07
N LEU A 212 9.72 2.29 -1.59
CA LEU A 212 10.50 1.50 -2.54
C LEU A 212 10.10 1.87 -3.97
N SER A 213 10.89 2.72 -4.62
CA SER A 213 10.64 3.15 -5.99
C SER A 213 11.85 2.93 -6.90
N ALA A 214 11.62 2.32 -8.08
CA ALA A 214 12.64 2.20 -9.13
C ALA A 214 13.05 3.58 -9.70
N SER A 215 12.16 4.58 -9.62
CA SER A 215 12.40 5.94 -10.10
C SER A 215 13.03 6.86 -9.04
N GLY A 216 13.28 6.36 -7.82
CA GLY A 216 13.93 7.13 -6.75
C GLY A 216 13.12 8.34 -6.25
N LEU A 217 11.78 8.25 -6.30
CA LEU A 217 10.85 9.33 -5.96
C LEU A 217 11.05 9.90 -4.54
N GLU A 218 11.41 9.05 -3.59
CA GLU A 218 11.68 9.45 -2.22
C GLU A 218 12.97 8.82 -1.70
N ARG A 219 14.00 9.64 -1.46
CA ARG A 219 15.27 9.17 -0.92
C ARG A 219 15.11 8.81 0.56
N ASN A 220 15.62 7.64 0.94
CA ASN A 220 15.73 7.15 2.32
C ASN A 220 17.19 6.75 2.56
N PRO A 221 18.00 7.55 3.27
CA PRO A 221 19.42 7.26 3.51
C PRO A 221 19.68 5.87 4.13
N GLY A 222 18.78 5.41 5.00
CA GLY A 222 18.89 4.08 5.63
C GLY A 222 18.65 2.91 4.67
N LEU A 223 18.06 3.13 3.50
CA LEU A 223 17.84 2.11 2.49
C LEU A 223 18.95 2.18 1.42
N LYS A 224 20.10 1.56 1.74
CA LYS A 224 21.19 1.35 0.78
C LYS A 224 20.89 0.14 -0.09
N ILE A 225 20.58 0.41 -1.35
CA ILE A 225 20.39 -0.60 -2.39
C ILE A 225 21.77 -1.04 -2.85
N THR A 226 22.24 -2.18 -2.33
CA THR A 226 23.50 -2.79 -2.79
C THR A 226 23.25 -3.61 -4.06
N PRO A 227 24.24 -3.77 -4.96
CA PRO A 227 24.10 -4.62 -6.15
C PRO A 227 23.68 -6.05 -5.80
N ARG A 228 24.18 -6.58 -4.69
CA ARG A 228 23.80 -7.90 -4.18
C ARG A 228 22.31 -7.96 -3.83
N LEU A 229 21.79 -6.96 -3.11
CA LEU A 229 20.37 -6.90 -2.77
C LEU A 229 19.48 -6.73 -4.00
N LEU A 230 19.92 -5.97 -5.00
CA LEU A 230 19.19 -5.85 -6.27
C LEU A 230 19.09 -7.19 -7.00
N ILE A 231 20.21 -7.91 -7.09
CA ILE A 231 20.25 -9.22 -7.75
C ILE A 231 19.36 -10.22 -7.01
N THR A 232 19.49 -10.34 -5.68
CA THR A 232 18.66 -11.27 -4.90
C THR A 232 17.17 -10.89 -4.95
N SER A 233 16.85 -9.60 -4.91
CA SER A 233 15.46 -9.14 -5.04
C SER A 233 14.91 -9.47 -6.42
N ALA A 234 15.68 -9.25 -7.50
CA ALA A 234 15.28 -9.63 -8.86
C ALA A 234 15.10 -11.15 -9.00
N GLU A 235 16.03 -11.95 -8.45
CA GLU A 235 15.91 -13.42 -8.43
C GLU A 235 14.64 -13.87 -7.68
N SER A 236 14.33 -13.24 -6.54
CA SER A 236 13.12 -13.55 -5.76
C SER A 236 11.82 -13.29 -6.54
N LEU A 237 11.76 -12.20 -7.29
CA LEU A 237 10.61 -11.87 -8.15
C LEU A 237 10.45 -12.89 -9.27
N VAL A 238 11.54 -13.26 -9.96
CA VAL A 238 11.48 -14.25 -11.04
C VAL A 238 11.14 -15.65 -10.51
N TYR A 239 11.65 -16.03 -9.34
CA TYR A 239 11.23 -17.27 -8.68
C TYR A 239 9.72 -17.27 -8.40
N GLY A 240 9.18 -16.17 -7.89
CA GLY A 240 7.75 -16.02 -7.66
C GLY A 240 6.93 -16.17 -8.95
N ASP A 241 7.35 -15.52 -10.04
CA ASP A 241 6.71 -15.64 -11.36
C ASP A 241 6.73 -17.08 -11.89
N VAL A 242 7.88 -17.76 -11.77
CA VAL A 242 8.00 -19.16 -12.19
C VAL A 242 7.10 -20.04 -11.36
N PHE A 243 7.09 -19.90 -10.02
CA PHE A 243 6.20 -20.65 -9.15
C PHE A 243 4.74 -20.43 -9.51
N MET A 244 4.33 -19.18 -9.73
CA MET A 244 2.97 -18.86 -10.13
C MET A 244 2.57 -19.58 -11.42
N ARG A 245 3.44 -19.57 -12.43
CA ARG A 245 3.19 -20.23 -13.73
C ARG A 245 3.09 -21.75 -13.60
N VAL A 246 4.07 -22.38 -12.96
CA VAL A 246 4.11 -23.86 -12.86
C VAL A 246 3.04 -24.40 -11.92
N LEU A 247 2.83 -23.74 -10.77
CA LEU A 247 1.85 -24.19 -9.77
C LEU A 247 0.42 -24.06 -10.31
N TYR A 248 0.06 -22.91 -10.89
CA TYR A 248 -1.31 -22.72 -11.38
C TYR A 248 -1.60 -23.52 -12.64
N ARG A 249 -0.58 -23.87 -13.43
CA ARG A 249 -0.73 -24.79 -14.55
C ARG A 249 -0.96 -26.23 -14.10
N THR A 250 -0.26 -26.69 -13.07
CA THR A 250 -0.23 -28.12 -12.69
C THR A 250 -1.26 -28.49 -11.62
N ARG A 251 -1.48 -27.62 -10.62
CA ARG A 251 -2.40 -27.85 -9.48
C ARG A 251 -3.80 -28.30 -9.89
N PRO A 252 -4.46 -27.75 -10.93
CA PRO A 252 -5.79 -28.20 -11.32
C PRO A 252 -5.84 -29.62 -11.88
N TYR A 253 -4.70 -30.17 -12.33
CA TYR A 253 -4.62 -31.44 -13.05
C TYR A 253 -3.77 -32.49 -12.31
N GLU A 254 -3.37 -32.25 -11.07
CA GLU A 254 -2.57 -33.22 -10.31
C GLU A 254 -3.32 -34.54 -10.09
N LYS A 255 -2.68 -35.69 -10.34
CA LYS A 255 -3.31 -37.01 -10.11
C LYS A 255 -3.61 -37.28 -8.64
N VAL A 256 -2.70 -36.84 -7.77
CA VAL A 256 -2.83 -36.97 -6.31
C VAL A 256 -2.99 -35.56 -5.73
N PRO A 257 -4.15 -35.24 -5.13
CA PRO A 257 -4.40 -33.92 -4.55
C PRO A 257 -3.30 -33.48 -3.57
N GLY A 258 -2.83 -32.24 -3.70
CA GLY A 258 -1.79 -31.64 -2.87
C GLY A 258 -0.35 -31.85 -3.35
N SER A 259 -0.11 -32.67 -4.38
CA SER A 259 1.24 -32.96 -4.89
C SER A 259 1.96 -31.73 -5.43
N ALA A 260 1.25 -30.88 -6.18
CA ALA A 260 1.82 -29.64 -6.72
C ALA A 260 2.19 -28.65 -5.59
N ASN A 261 1.38 -28.56 -4.54
CA ASN A 261 1.66 -27.73 -3.37
C ASN A 261 2.83 -28.26 -2.54
N ALA A 262 2.96 -29.58 -2.39
CA ALA A 262 4.09 -30.20 -1.72
C ALA A 262 5.40 -29.92 -2.49
N LEU A 263 5.36 -30.05 -3.82
CA LEU A 263 6.49 -29.75 -4.68
C LEU A 263 6.88 -28.26 -4.63
N HIS A 264 5.89 -27.36 -4.63
CA HIS A 264 6.10 -25.94 -4.41
C HIS A 264 6.79 -25.67 -3.06
N LYS A 265 6.32 -26.24 -1.96
CA LYS A 265 6.93 -26.07 -0.63
C LYS A 265 8.38 -26.54 -0.57
N LYS A 266 8.69 -27.68 -1.21
CA LYS A 266 10.06 -28.19 -1.33
C LYS A 266 10.97 -27.18 -2.03
N TRP A 267 10.56 -26.70 -3.21
CA TRP A 267 11.37 -25.77 -3.99
C TRP A 267 11.44 -24.37 -3.37
N LEU A 268 10.37 -23.90 -2.75
CA LEU A 268 10.33 -22.65 -1.99
C LEU A 268 11.43 -22.65 -0.92
N ALA A 269 11.55 -23.72 -0.13
CA ALA A 269 12.59 -23.83 0.90
C ALA A 269 14.02 -23.81 0.32
N ILE A 270 14.22 -24.38 -0.88
CA ILE A 270 15.52 -24.36 -1.58
C ILE A 270 15.83 -22.93 -2.08
N CYS A 271 14.86 -22.26 -2.70
CA CYS A 271 15.00 -20.90 -3.19
C CYS A 271 15.27 -19.90 -2.04
N ILE A 272 14.57 -20.03 -0.90
CA ILE A 272 14.82 -19.21 0.29
C ILE A 272 16.27 -19.33 0.73
N LYS A 273 16.80 -20.55 0.89
CA LYS A 273 18.21 -20.77 1.26
C LYS A 273 19.18 -20.15 0.25
N SER A 274 18.89 -20.26 -1.05
CA SER A 274 19.70 -19.64 -2.11
C SER A 274 19.70 -18.10 -2.01
N LEU A 275 18.56 -17.50 -1.66
CA LEU A 275 18.42 -16.04 -1.50
C LEU A 275 19.10 -15.53 -0.21
N GLU A 276 19.07 -16.31 0.87
CA GLU A 276 19.76 -16.03 2.13
C GLU A 276 21.29 -16.05 1.96
N ASN A 277 21.81 -16.98 1.17
CA ASN A 277 23.22 -17.02 0.77
C ASN A 277 23.61 -15.87 -0.19
N GLY A 278 22.64 -15.04 -0.57
CA GLY A 278 22.83 -13.80 -1.29
C GLY A 278 22.98 -13.94 -2.80
N GLY A 279 22.33 -14.96 -3.38
CA GLY A 279 22.09 -15.09 -4.81
C GLY A 279 23.34 -15.51 -5.60
N ASN A 280 23.38 -16.77 -6.04
CA ASN A 280 24.43 -17.26 -6.93
C ASN A 280 23.82 -17.59 -8.30
N TRP A 281 24.28 -16.91 -9.35
CA TRP A 281 23.76 -17.08 -10.70
C TRP A 281 23.75 -18.53 -11.22
N LYS A 282 24.74 -19.34 -10.85
CA LYS A 282 24.78 -20.77 -11.25
C LYS A 282 23.71 -21.57 -10.52
N GLU A 283 23.56 -21.34 -9.22
CA GLU A 283 22.54 -21.97 -8.38
C GLU A 283 21.14 -21.52 -8.82
N TYR A 284 20.97 -20.22 -9.10
CA TYR A 284 19.76 -19.64 -9.63
C TYR A 284 19.28 -20.37 -10.89
N LYS A 285 20.14 -20.50 -11.91
CA LYS A 285 19.83 -21.24 -13.14
C LYS A 285 19.52 -22.71 -12.88
N LYS A 286 20.25 -23.36 -11.97
CA LYS A 286 20.02 -24.76 -11.60
C LYS A 286 18.64 -24.92 -10.96
N ASN A 287 18.28 -24.05 -10.03
CA ASN A 287 16.99 -24.06 -9.35
C ASN A 287 15.85 -23.84 -10.32
N ILE A 288 15.94 -22.84 -11.22
CA ILE A 288 14.90 -22.59 -12.23
C ILE A 288 14.67 -23.83 -13.12
N ARG A 289 15.75 -24.45 -13.62
CA ARG A 289 15.65 -25.67 -14.44
C ARG A 289 15.09 -26.85 -13.64
N GLY A 290 15.50 -26.99 -12.38
CA GLY A 290 15.01 -28.04 -11.50
C GLY A 290 13.52 -27.88 -11.19
N ILE A 291 13.05 -26.66 -10.92
CA ILE A 291 11.63 -26.36 -10.74
C ILE A 291 10.85 -26.77 -11.98
N VAL A 292 11.25 -26.29 -13.16
CA VAL A 292 10.56 -26.63 -14.42
C VAL A 292 10.54 -28.14 -14.65
N HIS A 293 11.67 -28.82 -14.48
CA HIS A 293 11.77 -30.27 -14.66
C HIS A 293 10.88 -31.07 -13.70
N ASP A 294 10.91 -30.76 -12.40
CA ASP A 294 10.11 -31.46 -11.40
C ASP A 294 8.60 -31.22 -11.64
N PHE A 295 8.20 -30.03 -12.10
CA PHE A 295 6.80 -29.74 -12.42
C PHE A 295 6.35 -30.35 -13.75
N ASP A 296 7.23 -30.46 -14.75
CA ASP A 296 6.95 -31.14 -16.02
C ASP A 296 6.80 -32.66 -15.86
N THR A 297 7.50 -33.24 -14.87
CA THR A 297 7.44 -34.67 -14.55
C THR A 297 6.38 -35.03 -13.51
N LEU A 298 5.70 -34.03 -12.94
CA LEU A 298 4.62 -34.24 -11.97
C LEU A 298 3.48 -35.04 -12.64
N PRO A 299 3.00 -36.16 -12.04
CA PRO A 299 1.90 -36.91 -12.62
C PRO A 299 0.62 -36.08 -12.70
N LEU A 300 0.19 -35.79 -13.93
CA LEU A 300 -1.06 -35.07 -14.22
C LEU A 300 -2.10 -36.01 -14.83
N ASP A 301 -3.36 -35.78 -14.50
CA ASP A 301 -4.50 -36.37 -15.19
C ASP A 301 -4.80 -35.58 -16.46
N GLU A 302 -4.29 -36.07 -17.58
CA GLU A 302 -4.48 -35.49 -18.91
C GLU A 302 -5.88 -35.75 -19.49
N THR A 303 -6.66 -36.66 -18.89
CA THR A 303 -8.03 -36.95 -19.34
C THR A 303 -9.01 -35.86 -18.90
N LEU A 304 -8.68 -35.16 -17.81
CA LEU A 304 -9.49 -34.08 -17.27
C LEU A 304 -9.37 -32.80 -18.13
N LYS A 305 -10.46 -32.45 -18.81
CA LYS A 305 -10.63 -31.12 -19.45
C LYS A 305 -11.49 -30.22 -18.57
N LYS A 306 -10.83 -29.29 -17.86
CA LYS A 306 -11.50 -28.25 -17.07
C LYS A 306 -11.82 -27.02 -17.93
N PRO A 307 -12.98 -26.35 -17.72
CA PRO A 307 -13.29 -25.10 -18.40
C PRO A 307 -12.27 -24.02 -18.02
N ARG A 308 -11.88 -23.18 -18.99
CA ARG A 308 -10.97 -22.07 -18.77
C ARG A 308 -11.78 -20.79 -18.60
N VAL A 309 -11.62 -20.13 -17.47
CA VAL A 309 -12.28 -18.86 -17.15
C VAL A 309 -11.20 -17.80 -17.01
N GLY A 310 -11.33 -16.70 -17.73
CA GLY A 310 -10.51 -15.50 -17.55
C GLY A 310 -11.14 -14.62 -16.48
N ILE A 311 -10.40 -14.32 -15.42
CA ILE A 311 -10.81 -13.35 -14.40
C ILE A 311 -10.03 -12.07 -14.68
N VAL A 312 -10.76 -10.97 -14.91
CA VAL A 312 -10.18 -9.64 -15.11
C VAL A 312 -10.70 -8.76 -13.98
N GLY A 313 -9.78 -8.15 -13.24
CA GLY A 313 -10.11 -7.33 -12.08
C GLY A 313 -8.89 -6.62 -11.52
N GLU A 314 -9.08 -5.89 -10.43
CA GLU A 314 -7.97 -5.28 -9.68
C GLU A 314 -7.24 -6.32 -8.82
N ILE A 315 -6.06 -5.94 -8.32
CA ILE A 315 -5.30 -6.73 -7.33
C ILE A 315 -6.11 -6.85 -6.02
N LEU A 316 -5.97 -7.97 -5.29
CA LEU A 316 -6.68 -8.25 -4.03
C LEU A 316 -8.22 -8.23 -4.16
N VAL A 317 -8.79 -9.28 -4.76
CA VAL A 317 -10.24 -9.50 -4.92
C VAL A 317 -10.79 -10.32 -3.76
#